data_AF-A0A7S9HCI4-F1
#
_entry.id   AF-A0A7S9HCI4-F1
#
_cell.length_a   1.000
_cell.length_b   1.000
_cell.length_c   1.000
_cell.angle_alpha   90.00
_cell.angle_beta   90.00
_cell.angle_gamma   90.00
#
_symmetry.space_group_name_H-M   'P 1'
#
loop_
_entity.id
_entity.type
_entity.pdbx_description
1 polymer ?
#
loop_
_entity_poly.entity_id
_entity_poly.type
_entity_poly.pdbx_seq_one_letter_code
_entity_poly.pdbx_strand_id
1 'polypeptide(L)'
;MRTFNLQQGKLKSMKNIIKSALLATLFCTSFSSMASSKMAKGTYVPVKGTVETFEVSDPSLGEAPEQLGTYKIELVNKDWKSLSGQERKTTRHKIKVEGLLVGKFNPMTGLASHKLVGEDRDYTLRSENDVLIPQSGDFFCSGGTPLVINEHINLVKGTGRYSNLHTGTIVLTGVVNNCPGTEGFGENNLKIVAHEGSVTFD
;
A
#
# COMPACT_ATOMS: atom_id res chain seq x y z
N MET A 1 -28.92 101.41 20.31
CA MET A 1 -28.25 101.21 19.01
C MET A 1 -28.71 99.86 18.45
N ARG A 2 -29.69 99.85 17.54
CA ARG A 2 -29.56 99.73 16.07
C ARG A 2 -29.10 98.33 15.59
N THR A 3 -30.10 97.48 15.34
CA THR A 3 -30.41 96.70 14.10
C THR A 3 -29.31 96.30 13.11
N PHE A 4 -29.39 95.05 12.63
CA PHE A 4 -29.47 94.53 11.22
C PHE A 4 -28.88 93.10 11.20
N ASN A 5 -29.59 91.97 10.99
CA ASN A 5 -30.52 91.43 10.00
C ASN A 5 -29.87 90.88 8.70
N LEU A 6 -30.34 89.67 8.30
CA LEU A 6 -30.29 89.01 6.97
C LEU A 6 -28.91 88.46 6.51
N GLN A 7 -28.73 87.33 5.80
CA GLN A 7 -29.59 86.50 4.92
C GLN A 7 -29.03 85.05 4.83
N GLN A 8 -29.88 84.03 4.89
CA GLN A 8 -30.20 83.04 3.84
C GLN A 8 -29.10 82.62 2.84
N GLY A 9 -28.88 81.30 2.76
CA GLY A 9 -28.23 80.62 1.63
C GLY A 9 -28.60 79.13 1.56
N LYS A 10 -29.62 78.78 0.79
CA LYS A 10 -29.85 77.42 0.26
C LYS A 10 -28.75 77.07 -0.73
N LEU A 11 -28.31 75.81 -0.80
CA LEU A 11 -28.45 74.90 -1.96
C LEU A 11 -27.55 73.67 -1.80
N LYS A 12 -28.10 72.48 -2.12
CA LYS A 12 -27.50 71.37 -2.92
C LYS A 12 -26.13 70.84 -2.47
N SER A 13 -25.84 69.56 -2.38
CA SER A 13 -26.35 68.39 -3.09
C SER A 13 -25.40 67.23 -2.73
N MET A 14 -25.89 66.01 -2.95
CA MET A 14 -25.10 64.82 -3.27
C MET A 14 -24.41 64.04 -2.15
N LYS A 15 -24.97 62.83 -1.98
CA LYS A 15 -24.27 61.54 -2.09
C LYS A 15 -23.00 61.41 -1.25
N ASN A 16 -23.09 60.64 -0.18
CA ASN A 16 -22.45 59.31 -0.16
C ASN A 16 -22.63 58.58 1.18
N ILE A 17 -23.06 57.32 1.05
CA ILE A 17 -22.44 56.14 1.67
C ILE A 17 -22.30 56.22 3.20
N ILE A 18 -23.22 55.60 3.93
CA ILE A 18 -22.84 54.56 4.91
C ILE A 18 -23.87 53.43 4.80
N LYS A 19 -23.37 52.29 4.32
CA LYS A 19 -24.06 51.01 4.26
C LYS A 19 -24.24 50.53 5.71
N SER A 20 -25.47 50.52 6.21
CA SER A 20 -25.79 49.74 7.41
C SER A 20 -25.79 48.26 7.02
N ALA A 21 -24.71 47.60 7.38
CA ALA A 21 -24.56 46.15 7.33
C ALA A 21 -25.62 45.50 8.21
N LEU A 22 -26.60 44.85 7.60
CA LEU A 22 -27.53 43.97 8.29
C LEU A 22 -27.38 42.56 7.73
N LEU A 23 -26.63 41.76 8.49
CA LEU A 23 -27.04 40.44 8.94
C LEU A 23 -27.71 39.52 7.90
N ALA A 24 -26.89 38.82 7.12
CA ALA A 24 -27.24 37.54 6.53
C ALA A 24 -25.97 36.66 6.47
N THR A 25 -25.40 36.36 7.63
CA THR A 25 -24.52 35.19 7.79
C THR A 25 -25.40 33.96 7.61
N LEU A 26 -25.62 33.59 6.34
CA LEU A 26 -26.03 32.24 5.99
C LEU A 26 -24.98 31.31 6.58
N PHE A 27 -25.42 30.50 7.53
CA PHE A 27 -24.68 29.33 7.98
C PHE A 27 -24.46 28.42 6.76
N CYS A 28 -23.33 28.59 6.07
CA CYS A 28 -22.72 27.51 5.31
C CYS A 28 -22.29 26.46 6.34
N THR A 29 -23.24 25.63 6.76
CA THR A 29 -22.94 24.31 7.30
C THR A 29 -22.41 23.51 6.12
N SER A 30 -21.13 23.71 5.80
CA SER A 30 -20.37 22.79 4.98
C SER A 30 -20.29 21.49 5.77
N PHE A 31 -21.31 20.64 5.62
CA PHE A 31 -21.15 19.22 5.82
C PHE A 31 -20.11 18.79 4.80
N SER A 32 -18.83 18.88 5.17
CA SER A 32 -17.82 18.05 4.56
C SER A 32 -18.26 16.63 4.86
N SER A 33 -19.05 16.03 3.97
CA SER A 33 -19.17 14.59 3.94
C SER A 33 -17.75 14.10 3.64
N MET A 34 -16.98 13.84 4.70
CA MET A 34 -15.81 13.00 4.57
C MET A 34 -16.37 11.69 4.07
N ALA A 35 -16.32 11.48 2.75
CA ALA A 35 -16.49 10.18 2.16
C ALA A 35 -15.38 9.34 2.79
N SER A 36 -15.72 8.63 3.87
CA SER A 36 -14.83 7.72 4.55
C SER A 36 -14.34 6.77 3.48
N SER A 37 -13.09 6.93 3.05
CA SER A 37 -12.50 6.03 2.08
C SER A 37 -12.54 4.63 2.69
N LYS A 38 -13.06 3.67 1.93
CA LYS A 38 -13.10 2.29 2.42
C LYS A 38 -11.69 1.85 2.77
N MET A 39 -11.54 1.20 3.92
CA MET A 39 -10.27 0.68 4.40
C MET A 39 -10.25 -0.85 4.37
N ALA A 40 -9.06 -1.42 4.43
CA ALA A 40 -8.86 -2.83 4.63
C ALA A 40 -9.27 -3.18 6.06
N LYS A 41 -10.22 -4.11 6.25
CA LYS A 41 -10.63 -4.60 7.58
C LYS A 41 -10.96 -6.07 7.54
N GLY A 42 -10.63 -6.78 8.60
CA GLY A 42 -10.80 -8.22 8.71
C GLY A 42 -9.79 -9.01 7.90
N THR A 43 -10.10 -10.27 7.66
CA THR A 43 -9.19 -11.22 7.01
C THR A 43 -9.42 -11.30 5.51
N TYR A 44 -8.35 -11.16 4.75
CA TYR A 44 -8.31 -11.32 3.30
C TYR A 44 -7.50 -12.55 2.94
N VAL A 45 -7.95 -13.26 1.91
CA VAL A 45 -7.21 -14.38 1.32
C VAL A 45 -6.61 -13.97 -0.02
N PRO A 46 -5.36 -14.36 -0.31
CA PRO A 46 -4.77 -14.12 -1.62
C PRO A 46 -5.46 -15.01 -2.67
N VAL A 47 -5.79 -14.44 -3.82
CA VAL A 47 -6.52 -15.17 -4.89
C VAL A 47 -5.73 -15.28 -6.19
N LYS A 48 -4.81 -14.35 -6.44
CA LYS A 48 -3.85 -14.41 -7.55
C LYS A 48 -2.78 -13.34 -7.36
N GLY A 49 -1.67 -13.52 -8.07
CA GLY A 49 -0.61 -12.53 -8.12
C GLY A 49 0.70 -13.10 -8.64
N THR A 50 1.63 -12.20 -8.89
CA THR A 50 2.98 -12.50 -9.36
C THR A 50 4.00 -11.71 -8.54
N VAL A 51 5.20 -12.28 -8.45
CA VAL A 51 6.39 -11.64 -7.90
C VAL A 51 7.52 -11.97 -8.87
N GLU A 52 8.15 -10.93 -9.40
CA GLU A 52 9.22 -11.04 -10.39
C GLU A 52 10.42 -10.27 -9.82
N THR A 53 11.53 -10.96 -9.59
CA THR A 53 12.73 -10.35 -8.99
C THR A 53 13.98 -10.70 -9.76
N PHE A 54 15.04 -9.92 -9.53
CA PHE A 54 16.37 -10.17 -10.04
C PHE A 54 17.36 -10.12 -8.87
N GLU A 55 18.29 -11.07 -8.83
CA GLU A 55 19.40 -11.09 -7.88
C GLU A 55 20.39 -9.97 -8.21
N VAL A 56 20.64 -9.08 -7.25
CA VAL A 56 21.51 -7.92 -7.45
C VAL A 56 22.77 -7.94 -6.59
N SER A 57 22.92 -8.95 -5.73
CA SER A 57 24.13 -9.10 -4.92
C SER A 57 25.29 -9.68 -5.74
N ASP A 58 26.52 -9.28 -5.40
CA ASP A 58 27.75 -9.91 -5.86
C ASP A 58 28.38 -10.75 -4.73
N PRO A 59 28.20 -12.08 -4.75
CA PRO A 59 28.81 -12.95 -3.75
C PRO A 59 30.34 -12.90 -3.72
N SER A 60 30.99 -12.53 -4.82
CA SER A 60 32.46 -12.42 -4.89
C SER A 60 33.00 -11.24 -4.08
N LEU A 61 32.15 -10.23 -3.83
CA LEU A 61 32.43 -9.09 -2.96
C LEU A 61 31.99 -9.34 -1.51
N GLY A 62 31.45 -10.53 -1.20
CA GLY A 62 30.94 -10.87 0.12
C GLY A 62 29.58 -10.21 0.43
N GLU A 63 28.84 -9.79 -0.60
CA GLU A 63 27.50 -9.25 -0.42
C GLU A 63 26.51 -10.35 -0.02
N ALA A 64 25.59 -10.01 0.88
CA ALA A 64 24.51 -10.92 1.23
C ALA A 64 23.48 -10.96 0.09
N PRO A 65 22.84 -12.13 -0.15
CA PRO A 65 21.79 -12.27 -1.17
C PRO A 65 20.69 -11.21 -1.05
N GLU A 66 20.48 -10.46 -2.14
CA GLU A 66 19.54 -9.36 -2.22
C GLU A 66 18.87 -9.34 -3.58
N GLN A 67 17.55 -9.20 -3.56
CA GLN A 67 16.70 -9.24 -4.74
C GLN A 67 15.93 -7.94 -4.87
N LEU A 68 15.85 -7.43 -6.09
CA LEU A 68 15.00 -6.29 -6.45
C LEU A 68 13.97 -6.73 -7.47
N GLY A 69 12.75 -6.23 -7.35
CA GLY A 69 11.70 -6.67 -8.25
C GLY A 69 10.40 -5.93 -8.12
N THR A 70 9.38 -6.53 -8.71
CA THR A 70 8.00 -6.06 -8.65
C THR A 70 7.08 -7.15 -8.14
N TYR A 71 5.95 -6.73 -7.59
CA TYR A 71 4.91 -7.65 -7.16
C TYR A 71 3.54 -7.09 -7.53
N LYS A 72 2.57 -7.99 -7.66
CA LYS A 72 1.17 -7.67 -7.84
C LYS A 72 0.33 -8.78 -7.24
N ILE A 73 -0.45 -8.47 -6.21
CA ILE A 73 -1.23 -9.43 -5.44
C ILE A 73 -2.66 -8.92 -5.28
N GLU A 74 -3.62 -9.80 -5.53
CA GLU A 74 -5.03 -9.56 -5.30
C GLU A 74 -5.50 -10.36 -4.08
N LEU A 75 -6.11 -9.64 -3.14
CA LEU A 75 -6.65 -10.19 -1.91
C LEU A 75 -8.18 -9.96 -1.87
N VAL A 76 -8.93 -10.95 -1.39
CA VAL A 76 -10.40 -10.87 -1.24
C VAL A 76 -10.79 -11.09 0.21
N ASN A 77 -11.67 -10.24 0.73
CA ASN A 77 -12.17 -10.36 2.10
C ASN A 77 -12.97 -11.68 2.23
N LYS A 78 -12.52 -12.56 3.13
CA LYS A 78 -13.06 -13.91 3.31
C LYS A 78 -14.54 -13.89 3.74
N ASP A 79 -14.91 -12.91 4.55
CA ASP A 79 -16.21 -12.81 5.21
C ASP A 79 -17.14 -11.81 4.52
N TRP A 80 -16.80 -11.35 3.31
CA TRP A 80 -17.56 -10.30 2.61
C TRP A 80 -19.08 -10.57 2.52
N LYS A 81 -19.44 -11.84 2.30
CA LYS A 81 -20.84 -12.27 2.19
C LYS A 81 -21.59 -12.24 3.52
N SER A 82 -20.91 -12.42 4.66
CA SER A 82 -21.51 -12.35 5.99
C SER A 82 -21.50 -10.94 6.60
N LEU A 83 -20.69 -10.01 6.08
CA LEU A 83 -20.68 -8.62 6.54
C LEU A 83 -22.05 -7.95 6.40
N SER A 84 -22.43 -7.19 7.42
CA SER A 84 -23.61 -6.33 7.43
C SER A 84 -23.50 -5.21 6.38
N GLY A 85 -24.64 -4.60 6.05
CA GLY A 85 -24.68 -3.46 5.13
C GLY A 85 -23.84 -2.27 5.63
N GLN A 86 -23.71 -2.09 6.94
CA GLN A 86 -22.90 -1.01 7.52
C GLN A 86 -21.41 -1.31 7.43
N GLU A 87 -20.98 -2.54 7.70
CA GLU A 87 -19.58 -2.97 7.55
C GLU A 87 -19.12 -2.91 6.10
N ARG A 88 -19.97 -3.29 5.14
CA ARG A 88 -19.66 -3.22 3.70
C ARG A 88 -19.46 -1.78 3.19
N LYS A 89 -20.03 -0.78 3.86
CA LYS A 89 -19.83 0.63 3.50
C LYS A 89 -18.43 1.12 3.86
N THR A 90 -17.82 0.57 4.90
CA THR A 90 -16.50 1.00 5.41
C THR A 90 -15.36 0.05 5.03
N THR A 91 -15.68 -1.20 4.67
CA THR A 91 -14.71 -2.26 4.37
C THR A 91 -14.54 -2.48 2.87
N ARG A 92 -13.30 -2.65 2.42
CA ARG A 92 -13.00 -3.05 1.03
C ARG A 92 -13.32 -4.53 0.81
N HIS A 93 -14.08 -4.85 -0.22
CA HIS A 93 -14.27 -6.25 -0.64
C HIS A 93 -12.97 -6.88 -1.15
N LYS A 94 -12.26 -6.12 -1.99
CA LYS A 94 -11.05 -6.55 -2.68
C LYS A 94 -9.96 -5.52 -2.46
N ILE A 95 -8.74 -6.00 -2.26
CA ILE A 95 -7.54 -5.19 -2.18
C ILE A 95 -6.59 -5.65 -3.27
N LYS A 96 -6.02 -4.69 -4.00
CA LYS A 96 -4.92 -4.92 -4.92
C LYS A 96 -3.70 -4.22 -4.34
N VAL A 97 -2.64 -4.96 -4.12
CA VAL A 97 -1.33 -4.43 -3.73
C VAL A 97 -0.36 -4.71 -4.85
N GLU A 98 0.34 -3.68 -5.29
CA GLU A 98 1.36 -3.77 -6.33
C GLU A 98 2.40 -2.69 -6.13
N GLY A 99 3.60 -2.95 -6.65
CA GLY A 99 4.72 -2.01 -6.60
C GLY A 99 6.06 -2.71 -6.59
N LEU A 100 7.00 -2.14 -5.85
CA LEU A 100 8.40 -2.58 -5.79
C LEU A 100 8.65 -3.49 -4.59
N LEU A 101 9.54 -4.44 -4.76
CA LEU A 101 9.96 -5.37 -3.72
C LEU A 101 11.48 -5.35 -3.58
N VAL A 102 11.92 -5.38 -2.33
CA VAL A 102 13.30 -5.71 -1.94
C VAL A 102 13.25 -6.96 -1.08
N GLY A 103 13.92 -8.02 -1.51
CA GLY A 103 14.07 -9.28 -0.78
C GLY A 103 15.50 -9.42 -0.26
N LYS A 104 15.67 -9.98 0.93
CA LYS A 104 16.98 -10.36 1.47
C LYS A 104 16.88 -11.78 2.00
N PHE A 105 17.89 -12.59 1.72
CA PHE A 105 17.98 -13.97 2.23
C PHE A 105 19.23 -14.14 3.08
N ASN A 106 19.07 -14.74 4.25
CA ASN A 106 20.19 -15.10 5.11
C ASN A 106 20.51 -16.59 4.96
N PRO A 107 21.60 -16.97 4.28
CA PRO A 107 21.96 -18.36 4.06
C PRO A 107 22.33 -19.10 5.34
N MET A 108 22.74 -18.39 6.41
CA MET A 108 23.09 -19.01 7.69
C MET A 108 21.86 -19.48 8.47
N THR A 109 20.75 -18.77 8.34
CA THR A 109 19.49 -19.10 9.04
C THR A 109 18.46 -19.77 8.12
N GLY A 110 18.65 -19.68 6.80
CA GLY A 110 17.67 -20.12 5.81
C GLY A 110 16.39 -19.28 5.81
N LEU A 111 16.44 -18.06 6.35
CA LEU A 111 15.28 -17.18 6.47
C LEU A 111 15.41 -16.00 5.53
N ALA A 112 14.29 -15.58 4.95
CA ALA A 112 14.20 -14.36 4.17
C ALA A 112 13.40 -13.27 4.89
N SER A 113 13.47 -12.07 4.32
CA SER A 113 12.65 -10.93 4.69
C SER A 113 12.42 -10.07 3.46
N HIS A 114 11.25 -9.44 3.39
CA HIS A 114 10.88 -8.60 2.27
C HIS A 114 10.36 -7.24 2.74
N LYS A 115 10.66 -6.23 1.91
CA LYS A 115 10.05 -4.92 1.99
C LYS A 115 9.31 -4.66 0.67
N LEU A 116 7.99 -4.59 0.78
CA LEU A 116 7.09 -4.29 -0.32
C LEU A 116 6.72 -2.81 -0.22
N VAL A 117 6.91 -2.06 -1.29
CA VAL A 117 6.58 -0.64 -1.38
C VAL A 117 5.49 -0.49 -2.43
N GLY A 118 4.43 0.25 -2.11
CA GLY A 118 3.36 0.54 -3.08
C GLY A 118 3.90 1.31 -4.29
N GLU A 119 3.30 1.08 -5.46
CA GLU A 119 3.64 1.79 -6.70
C GLU A 119 3.62 3.32 -6.51
N ASP A 120 2.58 3.83 -5.84
CA ASP A 120 2.42 5.25 -5.51
C ASP A 120 3.19 5.70 -4.25
N ARG A 121 3.99 4.80 -3.64
CA ARG A 121 4.72 5.02 -2.38
C ARG A 121 3.82 5.43 -1.20
N ASP A 122 2.55 5.02 -1.23
CA ASP A 122 1.52 5.34 -0.25
C ASP A 122 1.41 4.31 0.89
N TYR A 123 2.15 3.20 0.79
CA TYR A 123 2.30 2.21 1.86
C TYR A 123 3.62 1.44 1.73
N THR A 124 3.98 0.78 2.83
CA THR A 124 4.94 -0.33 2.82
C THR A 124 4.37 -1.52 3.58
N LEU A 125 4.65 -2.73 3.14
CA LEU A 125 4.48 -3.96 3.92
C LEU A 125 5.86 -4.57 4.18
N ARG A 126 6.08 -5.08 5.38
CA ARG A 126 7.32 -5.74 5.78
C ARG A 126 7.00 -7.16 6.22
N SER A 127 7.81 -8.10 5.76
CA SER A 127 7.83 -9.47 6.25
C SER A 127 9.12 -9.79 7.00
N GLU A 128 9.05 -10.79 7.87
CA GLU A 128 10.18 -11.30 8.65
C GLU A 128 10.03 -12.79 8.87
N ASN A 129 11.17 -13.49 8.96
CA ASN A 129 11.21 -14.94 9.15
C ASN A 129 10.44 -15.68 8.05
N ASP A 130 10.62 -15.25 6.80
CA ASP A 130 10.03 -15.90 5.64
C ASP A 130 10.74 -17.24 5.43
N VAL A 131 9.98 -18.26 5.07
CA VAL A 131 10.48 -19.63 4.94
C VAL A 131 10.47 -20.03 3.47
N LEU A 132 11.65 -20.38 2.96
CA LEU A 132 11.82 -20.91 1.60
C LEU A 132 11.92 -22.43 1.69
N ILE A 133 11.03 -23.14 0.99
CA ILE A 133 10.92 -24.59 0.99
C ILE A 133 11.24 -25.10 -0.42
N PRO A 134 12.44 -25.64 -0.65
CA PRO A 134 12.80 -26.27 -1.91
C PRO A 134 11.83 -27.41 -2.27
N GLN A 135 11.33 -27.40 -3.49
CA GLN A 135 10.55 -28.48 -4.10
C GLN A 135 11.41 -29.34 -5.04
N SER A 136 12.35 -28.71 -5.74
CA SER A 136 13.37 -29.38 -6.56
C SER A 136 14.55 -28.44 -6.82
N GLY A 137 15.71 -29.00 -7.18
CA GLY A 137 16.96 -28.23 -7.28
C GLY A 137 17.54 -27.92 -5.90
N ASP A 138 18.58 -27.07 -5.86
CA ASP A 138 19.24 -26.65 -4.64
C ASP A 138 19.64 -25.17 -4.71
N PHE A 139 19.85 -24.53 -3.56
CA PHE A 139 20.17 -23.11 -3.46
C PHE A 139 21.50 -22.71 -4.15
N PHE A 140 22.37 -23.66 -4.47
CA PHE A 140 23.67 -23.43 -5.10
C PHE A 140 23.71 -23.86 -6.57
N CYS A 141 22.60 -24.35 -7.11
CA CYS A 141 22.53 -24.97 -8.45
C CYS A 141 23.62 -26.06 -8.66
N SER A 142 23.87 -26.86 -7.63
CA SER A 142 24.86 -27.94 -7.67
C SER A 142 24.52 -29.00 -8.73
N GLY A 143 23.24 -29.23 -8.97
CA GLY A 143 22.72 -30.15 -9.99
C GLY A 143 22.47 -29.55 -11.37
N GLY A 144 22.83 -28.28 -11.61
CA GLY A 144 22.59 -27.61 -12.90
C GLY A 144 21.10 -27.36 -13.22
N THR A 145 20.21 -27.50 -12.23
CA THR A 145 18.76 -27.30 -12.38
C THR A 145 18.31 -26.14 -11.50
N PRO A 146 17.57 -25.15 -12.04
CA PRO A 146 17.04 -24.04 -11.26
C PRO A 146 16.22 -24.50 -10.06
N LEU A 147 16.30 -23.73 -8.98
CA LEU A 147 15.56 -24.02 -7.76
C LEU A 147 14.07 -23.73 -7.95
N VAL A 148 13.23 -24.72 -7.64
CA VAL A 148 11.78 -24.54 -7.52
C VAL A 148 11.44 -24.45 -6.05
N ILE A 149 10.70 -23.44 -5.63
CA ILE A 149 10.35 -23.21 -4.22
C ILE A 149 8.86 -23.06 -3.99
N ASN A 150 8.47 -23.37 -2.76
CA ASN A 150 7.34 -22.72 -2.09
C ASN A 150 7.90 -21.77 -1.04
N GLU A 151 7.40 -20.54 -0.99
CA GLU A 151 7.84 -19.53 -0.04
C GLU A 151 6.66 -19.03 0.78
N HIS A 152 6.85 -18.97 2.10
CA HIS A 152 5.88 -18.40 3.04
C HIS A 152 6.37 -17.01 3.45
N ILE A 153 5.71 -15.98 2.93
CA ILE A 153 5.97 -14.57 3.26
C ILE A 153 5.12 -14.18 4.46
N ASN A 154 5.75 -13.91 5.60
CA ASN A 154 5.12 -13.62 6.87
C ASN A 154 5.10 -12.11 7.14
N LEU A 155 4.02 -11.44 6.74
CA LEU A 155 3.81 -10.01 6.94
C LEU A 155 3.63 -9.68 8.42
N VAL A 156 4.48 -8.79 8.93
CA VAL A 156 4.51 -8.41 10.35
C VAL A 156 4.18 -6.93 10.57
N LYS A 157 4.30 -6.09 9.54
CA LYS A 157 4.06 -4.65 9.69
C LYS A 157 3.64 -3.97 8.39
N GLY A 158 2.66 -3.09 8.50
CA GLY A 158 2.25 -2.19 7.43
C GLY A 158 2.44 -0.72 7.80
N THR A 159 2.49 0.15 6.79
CA THR A 159 2.48 1.62 6.95
C THR A 159 1.47 2.24 6.00
N GLY A 160 1.21 3.56 6.14
CA GLY A 160 0.32 4.28 5.24
C GLY A 160 -1.10 3.71 5.24
N ARG A 161 -1.66 3.46 4.05
CA ARG A 161 -3.04 2.92 3.91
C ARG A 161 -3.25 1.50 4.45
N TYR A 162 -2.18 0.82 4.84
CA TYR A 162 -2.19 -0.51 5.47
C TYR A 162 -1.52 -0.49 6.86
N SER A 163 -1.49 0.67 7.52
CA SER A 163 -0.95 0.81 8.87
C SER A 163 -1.70 0.00 9.94
N ASN A 164 -2.95 -0.40 9.66
CA ASN A 164 -3.74 -1.30 10.49
C ASN A 164 -3.53 -2.79 10.16
N LEU A 165 -2.45 -3.16 9.47
CA LEU A 165 -2.08 -4.55 9.30
C LEU A 165 -1.80 -5.16 10.68
N HIS A 166 -2.52 -6.24 11.01
CA HIS A 166 -2.30 -7.01 12.22
C HIS A 166 -1.23 -8.09 11.99
N THR A 167 -1.43 -8.92 10.97
CA THR A 167 -0.53 -10.02 10.60
C THR A 167 -0.88 -10.53 9.20
N GLY A 168 -0.01 -11.32 8.57
CA GLY A 168 -0.42 -12.13 7.44
C GLY A 168 0.63 -13.13 6.99
N THR A 169 0.16 -14.13 6.25
CA THR A 169 1.02 -15.05 5.50
C THR A 169 0.54 -15.06 4.06
N ILE A 170 1.47 -14.96 3.12
CA ILE A 170 1.24 -15.12 1.69
C ILE A 170 2.11 -16.28 1.22
N VAL A 171 1.53 -17.24 0.50
CA VAL A 171 2.27 -18.37 -0.06
C VAL A 171 2.55 -18.12 -1.54
N LEU A 172 3.81 -18.24 -1.91
CA LEU A 172 4.31 -18.13 -3.28
C LEU A 172 4.85 -19.47 -3.74
N THR A 173 4.76 -19.75 -5.03
CA THR A 173 5.43 -20.87 -5.69
C THR A 173 6.06 -20.40 -6.99
N GLY A 174 7.25 -20.89 -7.31
CA GLY A 174 7.96 -20.38 -8.48
C GLY A 174 9.35 -20.94 -8.68
N VAL A 175 10.01 -20.38 -9.69
CA VAL A 175 11.39 -20.70 -10.05
C VAL A 175 12.29 -19.56 -9.60
N VAL A 176 13.35 -19.90 -8.89
CA VAL A 176 14.49 -19.05 -8.57
C VAL A 176 15.63 -19.48 -9.49
N ASN A 177 15.99 -18.64 -10.46
CA ASN A 177 17.01 -19.01 -11.45
C ASN A 177 18.41 -18.70 -10.94
N ASN A 178 18.89 -19.55 -10.03
CA ASN A 178 20.20 -19.45 -9.41
C ASN A 178 21.32 -20.20 -10.16
N CYS A 179 21.10 -20.58 -11.42
CA CYS A 179 22.03 -21.39 -12.22
C CYS A 179 22.87 -20.55 -13.20
N PRO A 180 24.18 -20.39 -12.99
CA PRO A 180 25.02 -19.66 -13.93
C PRO A 180 25.00 -20.31 -15.32
N GLY A 181 24.86 -19.49 -16.36
CA GLY A 181 24.90 -19.94 -17.76
C GLY A 181 23.57 -20.43 -18.34
N THR A 182 22.49 -20.47 -17.56
CA THR A 182 21.13 -20.63 -18.09
C THR A 182 20.54 -19.29 -18.50
N GLU A 183 19.66 -19.30 -19.51
CA GLU A 183 18.87 -18.10 -19.88
C GLU A 183 18.08 -17.60 -18.66
N GLY A 184 18.08 -16.28 -18.44
CA GLY A 184 17.42 -15.65 -17.28
C GLY A 184 18.12 -15.90 -15.95
N PHE A 185 19.42 -16.23 -15.92
CA PHE A 185 20.18 -16.34 -14.67
C PHE A 185 20.03 -15.08 -13.82
N GLY A 186 19.67 -15.26 -12.55
CA GLY A 186 19.35 -14.21 -11.58
C GLY A 186 17.87 -13.83 -11.54
N GLU A 187 17.08 -14.18 -12.56
CA GLU A 187 15.64 -13.89 -12.60
C GLU A 187 14.83 -14.90 -11.78
N ASN A 188 13.91 -14.40 -10.97
CA ASN A 188 13.03 -15.21 -10.15
C ASN A 188 11.58 -14.87 -10.50
N ASN A 189 10.79 -15.90 -10.79
CA ASN A 189 9.42 -15.77 -11.25
C ASN A 189 8.51 -16.61 -10.36
N LEU A 190 7.79 -15.94 -9.47
CA LEU A 190 6.90 -16.56 -8.50
C LEU A 190 5.45 -16.13 -8.70
N LYS A 191 4.54 -16.99 -8.28
CA LYS A 191 3.10 -16.80 -8.35
C LYS A 191 2.47 -17.09 -7.00
N ILE A 192 1.40 -16.37 -6.71
CA ILE A 192 0.57 -16.62 -5.54
C ILE A 192 -0.07 -18.01 -5.65
N VAL A 193 0.02 -18.79 -4.58
CA VAL A 193 -0.81 -19.99 -4.41
C VAL A 193 -2.18 -19.54 -3.90
N ALA A 194 -3.21 -19.70 -4.74
CA ALA A 194 -4.53 -19.15 -4.45
C ALA A 194 -5.15 -19.79 -3.21
N HIS A 195 -5.74 -18.96 -2.35
CA HIS A 195 -6.41 -19.33 -1.10
C HIS A 195 -5.50 -19.94 -0.02
N GLU A 196 -4.19 -19.92 -0.21
CA GLU A 196 -3.22 -20.31 0.82
C GLU A 196 -2.66 -19.09 1.54
N GLY A 197 -2.65 -19.16 2.88
CA GLY A 197 -2.35 -18.02 3.73
C GLY A 197 -3.52 -17.04 3.88
N SER A 198 -3.29 -15.97 4.63
CA SER A 198 -4.28 -14.92 4.87
C SER A 198 -3.61 -13.66 5.40
N VAL A 199 -4.21 -12.50 5.17
CA VAL A 199 -3.73 -11.19 5.67
C VAL A 199 -4.86 -10.54 6.46
N THR A 200 -4.61 -10.18 7.71
CA THR A 200 -5.61 -9.64 8.61
C THR A 200 -5.31 -8.19 8.96
N PHE A 201 -6.35 -7.36 8.90
CA PHE A 201 -6.32 -5.94 9.24
C PHE A 201 -7.33 -5.66 10.35
N ASP A 202 -6.97 -4.77 11.27
CA ASP A 202 -7.83 -4.31 12.37
C ASP A 202 -8.96 -3.37 11.90
#